data_AF-A0A151QSX7-F1
#
_entry.id   AF-A0A151QSX7-F1
#
_cell.length_a   1.000
_cell.length_b   1.000
_cell.length_c   1.000
_cell.angle_alpha   90.00
_cell.angle_beta   90.00
_cell.angle_gamma   90.00
#
_symmetry.space_group_name_H-M   'P 1'
#
loop_
_entity.id
_entity.type
_entity.pdbx_description
1 polymer ?
#
loop_
_entity_poly.entity_id
_entity_poly.type
_entity_poly.pdbx_seq_one_letter_code
_entity_poly.pdbx_strand_id
1 'polypeptide(L)' 'VLHIYIGDDRTDEDAFKVLREGNRGYGILVSSAPKESNAVYSLRDPSEVNLIFN' A
#
# COMPACT_ATOMS: atom_id res chain seq x y z
N VAL A 1 5.44 16.68 -4.39
CA VAL A 1 6.01 15.39 -3.94
C VAL A 1 4.84 14.45 -3.69
N LEU A 2 4.92 13.20 -4.16
CA LEU A 2 3.89 12.18 -3.95
C LEU A 2 4.33 11.21 -2.86
N HIS A 3 3.51 10.99 -1.83
CA HIS A 3 3.80 10.03 -0.76
C HIS A 3 3.27 8.64 -1.14
N ILE A 4 4.11 7.63 -0.94
CA ILE A 4 3.76 6.21 -1.10
C ILE A 4 4.08 5.51 0.22
N TYR A 5 3.14 4.72 0.73
CA TYR A 5 3.33 3.84 1.87
C TYR A 5 3.08 2.40 1.44
N ILE A 6 4.02 1.51 1.75
CA ILE A 6 3.99 0.10 1.35
C ILE A 6 4.02 -0.73 2.64
N GLY A 7 3.05 -1.63 2.80
CA GLY A 7 2.88 -2.47 3.99
C GLY A 7 2.23 -3.80 3.63
N ASP A 8 2.27 -4.79 4.51
CA ASP A 8 1.87 -6.19 4.25
C ASP A 8 0.83 -6.75 5.22
N ASP A 9 0.62 -6.08 6.36
CA ASP A 9 -0.18 -6.61 7.45
C ASP A 9 -1.24 -5.62 7.99
N ARG A 10 -1.90 -6.03 9.07
CA ARG A 10 -3.01 -5.27 9.67
C ARG A 10 -2.55 -3.95 10.30
N THR A 11 -1.29 -3.82 10.68
CA THR A 11 -0.75 -2.62 11.32
C THR A 11 -0.67 -1.44 10.34
N ASP A 12 -0.60 -1.74 9.04
CA ASP A 12 -0.52 -0.75 7.96
C ASP A 12 -1.86 -0.11 7.58
N GLU A 13 -2.97 -0.73 7.99
CA GLU A 13 -4.31 -0.33 7.57
C GLU A 13 -4.69 1.08 8.00
N ASP A 14 -4.26 1.50 9.20
CA ASP A 14 -4.48 2.88 9.67
C ASP A 14 -3.69 3.90 8.84
N ALA A 15 -2.46 3.54 8.41
CA ALA A 15 -1.65 4.40 7.55
C ALA A 15 -2.28 4.53 6.15
N PHE A 16 -2.75 3.42 5.58
CA PHE A 16 -3.47 3.44 4.30
C PHE A 16 -4.74 4.30 4.38
N LYS A 17 -5.51 4.16 5.46
CA LYS A 17 -6.71 4.96 5.70
C LYS A 17 -6.40 6.45 5.77
N VAL A 18 -5.37 6.85 6.52
CA VAL A 18 -4.93 8.26 6.61
C VAL A 18 -4.54 8.83 5.24
N LEU A 19 -3.82 8.06 4.43
CA LEU A 19 -3.43 8.50 3.08
C LEU A 19 -4.64 8.67 2.17
N ARG A 20 -5.55 7.70 2.17
CA ARG A 20 -6.75 7.68 1.34
C ARG A 20 -7.72 8.80 1.70
N GLU A 21 -8.10 8.91 2.98
CA GLU A 21 -9.04 9.93 3.45
C GLU A 21 -8.47 11.34 3.38
N GLY A 22 -7.16 11.48 3.59
CA GLY A 22 -6.49 12.78 3.53
C GLY A 22 -6.17 13.27 2.10
N ASN A 23 -6.34 12.42 1.08
CA ASN A 23 -5.81 12.65 -0.27
C ASN A 23 -4.33 13.05 -0.26
N ARG A 24 -3.52 12.38 0.59
CA ARG A 24 -2.11 12.75 0.88
C ARG A 24 -1.09 11.86 0.18
N GLY A 25 -1.55 10.81 -0.48
CA GLY A 25 -0.71 9.82 -1.13
C GLY A 25 -1.46 8.52 -1.35
N TYR A 26 -0.72 7.45 -1.62
CA TYR A 26 -1.27 6.13 -1.92
C TYR A 26 -0.68 5.06 -0.98
N GLY A 27 -1.57 4.22 -0.45
CA GLY A 27 -1.20 2.98 0.20
C GLY A 27 -1.11 1.83 -0.80
N ILE A 28 -0.11 0.98 -0.66
CA ILE A 28 0.09 -0.24 -1.45
C ILE A 28 0.21 -1.42 -0.49
N LEU A 29 -0.72 -2.37 -0.60
CA LEU A 29 -0.67 -3.62 0.16
C LEU A 29 0.21 -4.65 -0.55
N VAL A 30 1.14 -5.28 0.15
CA VAL A 30 1.88 -6.45 -0.33
C VAL A 30 1.22 -7.72 0.24
N SER A 31 0.65 -8.56 -0.63
CA SER A 31 -0.01 -9.78 -0.18
C SER A 31 -0.08 -10.83 -1.28
N SER A 32 0.29 -12.07 -0.95
CA SER A 32 0.20 -13.21 -1.86
C SER A 32 -1.24 -13.70 -2.11
N ALA A 33 -2.22 -13.19 -1.36
CA ALA A 33 -3.63 -13.53 -1.45
C ALA A 33 -4.52 -12.27 -1.30
N PRO A 34 -5.76 -12.27 -1.82
CA PRO A 34 -6.70 -11.17 -1.62
C PRO A 34 -6.94 -10.91 -0.13
N LYS A 35 -6.93 -9.64 0.28
CA LYS A 35 -7.28 -9.17 1.63
C LYS A 35 -8.17 -7.94 1.52
N GLU A 36 -9.11 -7.78 2.44
CA GLU A 36 -9.73 -6.47 2.64
C GLU A 36 -8.66 -5.49 3.13
N SER A 37 -8.59 -4.31 2.52
CA SER A 37 -7.58 -3.31 2.82
C SER A 37 -8.05 -1.91 2.43
N ASN A 38 -7.53 -0.91 3.15
CA ASN A 38 -7.67 0.50 2.85
C ASN A 38 -6.64 0.98 1.80
N ALA A 39 -5.68 0.14 1.41
CA ALA A 39 -4.76 0.43 0.33
C ALA A 39 -5.49 0.65 -0.99
N VAL A 40 -4.92 1.50 -1.86
CA VAL A 40 -5.48 1.79 -3.19
C VAL A 40 -4.99 0.80 -4.23
N TYR A 41 -3.78 0.26 -4.02
CA TYR A 41 -3.15 -0.72 -4.89
C TYR A 41 -2.67 -1.92 -4.08
N SER A 42 -2.34 -3.00 -4.78
CA SER A 42 -1.69 -4.15 -4.17
C SER A 42 -0.61 -4.74 -5.08
N LEU A 43 0.39 -5.34 -4.44
CA LEU A 43 1.43 -6.18 -5.05
C LEU A 43 1.27 -7.60 -4.53
N ARG A 44 1.68 -8.57 -5.34
CA ARG A 44 1.64 -9.99 -4.98
C ARG A 44 2.77 -10.37 -4.03
N ASP A 45 3.96 -9.80 -4.23
CA ASP A 45 5.14 -10.12 -3.44
C ASP A 45 6.10 -8.92 -3.30
N PRO A 46 6.97 -8.89 -2.25
CA PRO A 46 7.94 -7.81 -2.06
C PRO A 46 8.89 -7.56 -3.25
N SER A 47 9.17 -8.57 -4.08
CA SER A 47 10.05 -8.42 -5.24
C SER A 47 9.49 -7.46 -6.29
N GLU A 48 8.15 -7.34 -6.37
CA GLU A 48 7.46 -6.40 -7.25
C GLU A 48 7.65 -4.94 -6.82
N VAL A 49 8.08 -4.65 -5.59
CA VAL A 49 8.36 -3.28 -5.12
C VAL A 49 9.43 -2.61 -5.99
N ASN A 50 10.38 -3.38 -6.51
CA ASN A 50 11.41 -2.86 -7.41
C ASN A 50 10.83 -2.31 -8.73
N LEU A 51 9.65 -2.77 -9.16
CA LEU A 51 9.00 -2.27 -10.37
C LEU A 51 8.42 -0.86 -10.19
N ILE A 52 8.23 -0.39 -8.96
CA ILE A 52 7.65 0.93 -8.66
C ILE A 52 8.69 2.05 -8.81
N PHE A 53 9.96 1.77 -8.53
CA PHE A 53 11.02 2.78 -8.44
C PHE A 53 11.95 2.84 -9.66
N ASN A 54 11.65 2.05 -10.70
CA ASN A 54 12.39 2.06 -11.98
C ASN A 54 11.77 3.02 -12.99
#